data_AF-A0A2J4QJU3-F1
#
_entry.id   AF-A0A2J4QJU3-F1
#
_cell.length_a   1.000
_cell.length_b   1.000
_cell.length_c   1.000
_cell.angle_alpha   90.00
_cell.angle_beta   90.00
_cell.angle_gamma   90.00
#
_symmetry.space_group_name_H-M   'P 1'
#
loop_
_entity.id
_entity.type
_entity.pdbx_description
1 polymer ?
#
loop_
_entity_poly.entity_id
_entity_poly.type
_entity_poly.pdbx_seq_one_letter_code
_entity_poly.pdbx_strand_id
1 'polypeptide(L)' 'MTQKTDDKINVFWFLPTHGDGRYLGTSEGGRPVDLPYLQQVALAADSLGYYGVLIPTGKSCE' A
#
# COMPACT_ATOMS: atom_id res chain seq x y z
N MET A 1 -0.86 11.44 -24.01
CA MET A 1 -1.52 12.02 -22.82
C MET A 1 -0.48 12.09 -21.72
N THR A 2 0.17 13.24 -21.57
CA THR A 2 1.15 13.45 -20.49
C THR A 2 0.64 14.68 -19.75
N GLN A 3 -0.01 14.43 -18.61
CA GLN A 3 -0.51 15.51 -17.76
C GLN A 3 0.70 16.29 -17.21
N LYS A 4 0.62 17.60 -17.39
CA LYS A 4 1.53 18.59 -16.84
C LYS A 4 1.36 18.57 -15.33
N THR A 5 2.35 18.06 -14.61
CA THR A 5 2.34 18.04 -13.14
C THR A 5 2.52 19.48 -12.69
N ASP A 6 1.43 20.04 -12.15
CA ASP A 6 1.48 21.16 -11.20
C ASP A 6 2.58 20.84 -10.16
N ASP A 7 3.27 21.83 -9.61
CA ASP A 7 4.38 21.72 -8.64
C ASP A 7 3.91 21.11 -7.28
N LYS A 8 3.27 19.94 -7.34
CA LYS A 8 2.56 19.23 -6.29
C LYS A 8 3.28 17.92 -6.02
N ILE A 9 3.41 17.61 -4.74
CA ILE A 9 4.06 16.40 -4.25
C ILE A 9 3.23 15.18 -4.70
N ASN A 10 3.89 14.23 -5.37
CA ASN A 10 3.29 12.93 -5.69
C ASN A 10 3.38 12.02 -4.46
N VAL A 11 2.24 11.82 -3.79
CA VAL A 11 2.16 10.94 -2.62
C VAL A 11 1.77 9.54 -3.07
N PHE A 12 2.55 8.55 -2.63
CA PHE A 12 2.30 7.13 -2.88
C PHE A 12 1.99 6.41 -1.58
N TRP A 13 1.13 5.39 -1.65
CA TRP A 13 0.87 4.48 -0.53
C TRP A 13 1.62 3.16 -0.70
N PHE A 14 1.94 2.47 0.40
CA PHE A 14 2.59 1.16 0.36
C PHE A 14 1.56 0.04 0.51
N LEU A 15 1.59 -0.95 -0.40
CA LEU A 15 0.67 -2.08 -0.35
C LEU A 15 1.26 -3.23 0.49
N PRO A 16 0.62 -3.67 1.58
CA PRO A 16 1.20 -4.61 2.53
C PRO A 16 1.09 -6.07 2.06
N THR A 17 1.85 -6.45 1.04
CA THR A 17 1.78 -7.81 0.45
C THR A 17 2.36 -8.93 1.33
N HIS A 18 3.05 -8.59 2.42
CA HIS A 18 3.61 -9.56 3.40
C HIS A 18 2.99 -9.45 4.80
N GLY A 19 1.85 -8.78 4.90
CA GLY A 19 1.12 -8.60 6.13
C GLY A 19 1.26 -7.17 6.63
N ASP A 20 0.25 -6.73 7.34
CA ASP A 20 0.36 -5.57 8.18
C ASP A 20 -0.23 -5.87 9.55
N GLY A 21 0.01 -4.97 10.49
CA GLY A 21 -0.44 -5.15 11.85
C GLY A 21 -0.27 -3.87 12.64
N ARG A 22 -0.89 -3.83 13.80
CA ARG A 22 -0.82 -2.68 14.70
C ARG A 22 0.53 -2.59 15.42
N TYR A 23 1.19 -3.73 15.64
CA TYR A 23 2.40 -3.85 16.42
C TYR A 23 3.51 -4.49 15.59
N LEU A 24 4.75 -4.01 15.78
CA LEU A 24 5.92 -4.53 15.07
C LEU A 24 6.45 -5.79 15.75
N GLY A 25 6.90 -6.77 14.96
CA GLY A 25 7.57 -7.97 15.46
C GLY A 25 6.67 -8.95 16.24
N THR A 26 5.35 -8.82 16.12
CA THR A 26 4.37 -9.72 16.77
C THR A 26 3.21 -10.02 15.82
N SER A 27 2.56 -11.17 16.02
CA SER A 27 1.31 -11.54 15.36
C SER A 27 0.08 -10.90 16.00
N GLU A 28 0.23 -10.34 17.20
CA GLU A 28 -0.84 -9.63 17.91
C GLU A 28 -1.35 -8.47 17.05
N GLY A 29 -2.64 -8.49 16.69
CA GLY A 29 -3.25 -7.47 15.83
C GLY A 29 -2.72 -7.44 14.39
N GLY A 30 -2.07 -8.52 13.94
CA GLY A 30 -1.72 -8.73 12.53
C GLY A 30 -2.96 -9.04 11.69
N ARG A 31 -2.99 -8.55 10.46
CA ARG A 31 -4.02 -8.89 9.46
C ARG A 31 -3.43 -9.81 8.40
N PRO A 32 -4.15 -10.89 8.05
CA PRO A 32 -3.72 -11.77 6.97
C PRO A 32 -3.76 -11.01 5.64
N VAL A 33 -2.83 -11.34 4.76
CA VAL A 33 -2.83 -10.82 3.39
C VAL A 33 -3.68 -11.75 2.53
N ASP A 34 -4.76 -11.20 2.01
CA ASP A 34 -5.53 -11.81 0.94
C ASP A 34 -5.83 -10.78 -0.16
N LEU A 35 -6.26 -11.26 -1.33
CA LEU A 35 -6.60 -10.39 -2.46
C LEU A 35 -7.72 -9.39 -2.12
N PRO A 36 -8.80 -9.77 -1.41
CA PRO A 36 -9.82 -8.81 -0.99
C PRO A 36 -9.28 -7.67 -0.13
N TYR A 37 -8.40 -7.95 0.83
CA TYR A 37 -7.78 -6.95 1.69
C TYR A 37 -6.88 -6.00 0.89
N LEU A 38 -6.03 -6.53 0.02
CA LEU A 38 -5.18 -5.72 -0.85
C LEU A 38 -6.01 -4.81 -1.77
N GLN A 39 -7.12 -5.33 -2.30
CA GLN A 39 -8.06 -4.53 -3.09
C GLN A 39 -8.69 -3.40 -2.27
N GLN A 40 -9.07 -3.67 -1.01
CA GLN A 40 -9.62 -2.64 -0.12
C GLN A 40 -8.62 -1.50 0.10
N VAL A 41 -7.36 -1.82 0.36
CA VAL A 41 -6.30 -0.81 0.55
C VAL A 41 -6.05 -0.02 -0.74
N ALA A 42 -6.02 -0.68 -1.90
CA ALA A 42 -5.83 -0.02 -3.19
C ALA A 42 -6.98 0.93 -3.54
N LEU A 43 -8.24 0.50 -3.33
CA LEU A 43 -9.42 1.35 -3.52
C LEU A 43 -9.46 2.53 -2.55
N ALA A 44 -9.03 2.31 -1.30
CA ALA A 44 -8.93 3.38 -0.32
C ALA A 44 -7.89 4.43 -0.76
N ALA A 45 -6.70 4.00 -1.20
CA ALA A 45 -5.67 4.91 -1.70
C ALA A 45 -6.14 5.71 -2.94
N ASP A 46 -6.82 5.05 -3.88
CA ASP A 46 -7.41 5.70 -5.06
C ASP A 46 -8.46 6.75 -4.67
N SER A 47 -9.41 6.39 -3.80
CA SER A 47 -10.47 7.31 -3.34
C SER A 47 -9.96 8.52 -2.54
N LEU A 48 -8.80 8.38 -1.87
CA LEU A 48 -8.15 9.45 -1.12
C LEU A 48 -7.24 10.34 -1.98
N GLY A 49 -7.09 10.05 -3.27
CA GLY A 49 -6.30 10.87 -4.20
C GLY A 49 -4.79 10.65 -4.12
N TYR A 50 -4.35 9.48 -3.66
CA TYR A 50 -2.93 9.09 -3.80
C TYR A 50 -2.58 8.97 -5.29
N TYR A 51 -1.37 9.38 -5.66
CA TYR A 51 -0.90 9.29 -7.04
C TYR A 51 -0.73 7.83 -7.50
N GLY A 52 -0.47 6.93 -6.56
CA GLY A 52 -0.41 5.49 -6.81
C GLY A 52 -0.05 4.69 -5.58
N VAL A 53 0.09 3.39 -5.78
CA VAL A 53 0.53 2.45 -4.75
C VAL A 53 1.83 1.76 -5.14
N LEU A 54 2.68 1.50 -4.17
CA LEU A 54 3.93 0.78 -4.30
C LEU A 54 3.71 -0.67 -3.88
N ILE A 55 4.00 -1.59 -4.79
CA ILE A 55 3.99 -3.03 -4.50
C ILE A 55 5.44 -3.43 -4.19
N PRO A 56 5.76 -3.78 -2.92
CA PRO A 56 7.11 -4.20 -2.58
C PRO A 56 7.45 -5.50 -3.29
N THR A 57 8.66 -5.55 -3.83
CA THR A 57 9.30 -6.78 -4.29
C THR A 57 10.66 -6.88 -3.62
N GLY A 58 11.00 -8.02 -3.04
CA GLY A 58 12.23 -8.17 -2.26
C GLY A 58 12.48 -9.61 -1.82
N LYS A 59 13.76 -9.96 -1.64
CA LYS A 59 14.21 -11.30 -1.21
C LYS A 59 14.13 -11.53 0.30
N SER A 60 13.90 -10.49 1.10
CA SER A 60 13.87 -10.56 2.58
C SER A 60 12.45 -10.51 3.12
N CYS A 61 11.49 -11.01 2.34
CA CYS A 61 10.13 -11.24 2.78
C CYS A 61 9.82 -12.75 2.85
N GLU A 62 10.83 -13.53 3.24
CA GLU A 62 10.67 -14.91 3.72
C GLU A 62 10.53 -14.92 5.24
#